data_AF-A0A954F8L9-F1
#
_entry.id   AF-A0A954F8L9-F1
#
_cell.length_a   1.000
_cell.length_b   1.000
_cell.length_c   1.000
_cell.angle_alpha   90.00
_cell.angle_beta   90.00
_cell.angle_gamma   90.00
#
_symmetry.space_group_name_H-M   'P 1'
#
loop_
_entity.id
_entity.type
_entity.pdbx_description
1 polymer ?
#
loop_
_entity_poly.entity_id
_entity_poly.type
_entity_poly.pdbx_seq_one_letter_code
_entity_poly.pdbx_strand_id
1 'polypeptide(L)'
;EELDKLRPWIRDVVSLQRRGVDHGDWAILRPEAWTSEGGYSRDLLFDERWFEARPIPMPGFLGELESPDASRARYETLAGTKGLRALLSQNLERLGETFAPGSNMHLADESRDLERIKLGVDHDLWAKLGRLSNHKNDASLRLRFSFGKEREDDASRDIVRHRLVTEIAESLLPGARAMRDHGELARRWQRWVGGTMLPTQHIAYFNAPDGGALWHHDAF
;
A
#
# COMPACT_ATOMS: atom_id res chain seq x y z
N GLU A 1 18.11 6.01 -24.31
CA GLU A 1 19.41 5.73 -23.67
C GLU A 1 19.31 4.73 -22.50
N GLU A 2 18.66 5.03 -21.37
CA GLU A 2 18.51 4.04 -20.27
C GLU A 2 17.62 2.84 -20.64
N LEU A 3 16.50 3.06 -21.34
CA LEU A 3 15.66 1.95 -21.85
C LEU A 3 16.41 1.07 -22.87
N ASP A 4 17.38 1.62 -23.59
CA ASP A 4 18.16 0.86 -24.57
C ASP A 4 19.12 -0.13 -23.89
N LYS A 5 19.62 0.20 -22.69
CA LYS A 5 20.41 -0.72 -21.86
C LYS A 5 19.55 -1.86 -21.31
N LEU A 6 18.28 -1.57 -21.01
CA LEU A 6 17.33 -2.56 -20.50
C LEU A 6 16.64 -3.36 -21.61
N ARG A 7 16.77 -2.96 -22.87
CA ARG A 7 16.05 -3.53 -24.02
C ARG A 7 16.08 -5.06 -24.12
N PRO A 8 17.21 -5.76 -23.85
CA PRO A 8 17.23 -7.23 -23.80
C PRO A 8 16.28 -7.83 -22.75
N TRP A 9 16.00 -7.07 -21.71
CA TRP A 9 15.17 -7.46 -20.58
C TRP A 9 13.75 -6.93 -20.69
N ILE A 10 13.44 -6.09 -21.68
CA ILE A 10 12.08 -5.57 -21.89
C ILE A 10 11.28 -6.59 -22.71
N ARG A 11 10.15 -7.00 -22.16
CA ARG A 11 9.10 -7.77 -22.85
C ARG A 11 8.22 -6.83 -23.66
N ASP A 12 7.80 -5.73 -23.05
CA ASP A 12 6.85 -4.78 -23.62
C ASP A 12 7.06 -3.38 -23.05
N VAL A 13 6.59 -2.36 -23.76
CA VAL A 13 6.57 -0.97 -23.30
C VAL A 13 5.14 -0.49 -23.39
N VAL A 14 4.55 -0.12 -22.25
CA VAL A 14 3.18 0.43 -22.24
C VAL A 14 3.27 1.92 -22.01
N SER A 15 2.71 2.68 -22.96
CA SER A 15 2.52 4.11 -22.81
C SER A 15 1.47 4.39 -21.77
N LEU A 16 1.84 5.17 -20.76
CA LEU A 16 0.98 5.56 -19.66
C LEU A 16 0.28 6.87 -20.03
N GLN A 17 -0.87 6.75 -20.68
CA GLN A 17 -1.75 7.90 -20.90
C GLN A 17 -2.91 7.88 -19.93
N ARG A 18 -3.21 9.04 -19.33
CA ARG A 18 -4.37 9.20 -18.44
C ARG A 18 -5.06 10.53 -18.71
N ARG A 19 -6.36 10.47 -19.01
CA ARG A 19 -7.19 11.67 -19.29
C ARG A 19 -6.57 12.56 -20.38
N GLY A 20 -5.96 11.95 -21.40
CA GLY A 20 -5.27 12.65 -22.48
C GLY A 20 -3.89 13.23 -22.13
N VAL A 21 -3.39 13.01 -20.92
CA VAL A 21 -2.05 13.42 -20.50
C VAL A 21 -1.10 12.23 -20.61
N ASP A 22 0.03 12.43 -21.27
CA ASP A 22 1.13 11.48 -21.34
C ASP A 22 1.94 11.53 -20.03
N HIS A 23 2.06 10.39 -19.37
CA HIS A 23 2.83 10.18 -18.14
C HIS A 23 4.14 9.41 -18.42
N GLY A 24 4.50 9.23 -19.69
CA GLY A 24 5.66 8.49 -20.14
C GLY A 24 5.35 7.01 -20.35
N ASP A 25 6.39 6.18 -20.33
CA ASP A 25 6.28 4.76 -20.59
C ASP A 25 6.72 3.95 -19.38
N TRP A 26 6.05 2.82 -19.13
CA TRP A 26 6.60 1.78 -18.26
C TRP A 26 7.08 0.59 -19.09
N ALA A 27 8.20 0.00 -18.70
CA ALA A 27 8.72 -1.19 -19.33
C ALA A 27 8.28 -2.42 -18.54
N ILE A 28 7.61 -3.36 -19.20
CA ILE A 28 7.37 -4.69 -18.66
C ILE A 28 8.62 -5.52 -18.90
N LEU A 29 9.23 -6.01 -17.84
CA LEU A 29 10.48 -6.77 -17.92
C LEU A 29 10.19 -8.27 -18.06
N ARG A 30 10.99 -8.98 -18.87
CA ARG A 30 10.91 -10.44 -19.06
C ARG A 30 11.24 -11.13 -17.74
N PRO A 31 10.38 -12.00 -17.18
CA PRO A 31 10.67 -12.74 -15.95
C PRO A 31 11.99 -13.53 -16.02
N GLU A 32 12.33 -14.04 -17.20
CA GLU A 32 13.52 -14.85 -17.47
C GLU A 32 14.81 -14.01 -17.49
N ALA A 33 14.70 -12.69 -17.75
CA ALA A 33 15.83 -11.79 -17.65
C ALA A 33 16.33 -11.61 -16.20
N TRP A 34 15.55 -12.05 -15.21
CA TRP A 34 15.92 -12.06 -13.79
C TRP A 34 16.59 -13.36 -13.36
N THR A 35 16.56 -14.39 -14.21
CA THR A 35 17.20 -15.68 -13.96
C THR A 35 18.53 -15.75 -14.69
N SER A 36 19.57 -15.19 -14.05
CA SER A 36 20.99 -15.60 -14.16
C SER A 36 21.68 -15.73 -15.52
N GLU A 37 21.12 -15.32 -16.67
CA GLU A 37 21.85 -15.43 -17.96
C GLU A 37 23.06 -14.47 -18.10
N GLY A 38 23.37 -13.68 -17.06
CA GLY A 38 24.55 -12.81 -17.00
C GLY A 38 25.46 -12.99 -15.78
N GLY A 39 25.28 -14.04 -14.97
CA GLY A 39 26.16 -14.34 -13.83
C GLY A 39 26.00 -13.46 -12.57
N TYR A 40 25.16 -12.43 -12.59
CA TYR A 40 24.79 -11.70 -11.38
C TYR A 40 23.76 -12.48 -10.57
N SER A 41 24.05 -12.70 -9.29
CA SER A 41 23.02 -13.16 -8.35
C SER A 41 21.90 -12.11 -8.26
N ARG A 42 20.64 -12.55 -8.18
CA ARG A 42 19.46 -11.68 -7.95
C ARG A 42 19.67 -10.70 -6.80
N ASP A 43 20.47 -11.08 -5.81
CA ASP A 43 20.83 -10.28 -4.64
C ASP A 43 21.61 -9.02 -5.00
N LEU A 44 22.64 -9.16 -5.85
CA LEU A 44 23.46 -8.03 -6.29
C LEU A 44 22.64 -7.00 -7.06
N LEU A 45 21.73 -7.46 -7.92
CA LEU A 45 20.86 -6.57 -8.71
C LEU A 45 19.88 -5.79 -7.82
N PHE A 46 19.37 -6.41 -6.75
CA PHE A 46 18.47 -5.74 -5.82
C PHE A 46 19.23 -4.71 -4.98
N ASP A 47 20.43 -5.08 -4.50
CA ASP A 47 21.28 -4.18 -3.71
C ASP A 47 21.73 -2.96 -4.55
N GLU A 48 22.20 -3.17 -5.78
CA GLU A 48 22.58 -2.09 -6.71
C GLU A 48 21.40 -1.12 -6.94
N ARG A 49 20.22 -1.65 -7.29
CA ARG A 49 19.03 -0.82 -7.51
C ARG A 49 18.60 -0.06 -6.26
N TRP A 50 18.70 -0.65 -5.08
CA TRP A 50 18.43 0.05 -3.81
C TRP A 50 19.36 1.26 -3.65
N PHE A 51 20.67 1.05 -3.76
CA PHE A 51 21.66 2.11 -3.55
C PHE A 51 21.64 3.19 -4.65
N GLU A 52 21.18 2.84 -5.85
CA GLU A 52 20.96 3.79 -6.95
C GLU A 52 19.58 4.49 -6.90
N ALA A 53 18.77 4.23 -5.87
CA ALA A 53 17.39 4.72 -5.76
C ALA A 53 16.52 4.38 -6.99
N ARG A 54 16.72 3.18 -7.54
CA ARG A 54 15.98 2.67 -8.70
C ARG A 54 14.87 1.70 -8.26
N PRO A 55 13.75 1.61 -9.02
CA PRO A 55 12.68 0.66 -8.72
C PRO A 55 13.21 -0.78 -8.68
N ILE A 56 12.81 -1.57 -7.68
CA ILE A 56 13.18 -3.01 -7.59
C ILE A 56 11.95 -3.84 -7.96
N PRO A 57 11.86 -4.39 -9.18
CA PRO A 57 10.71 -5.19 -9.57
C PRO A 57 10.78 -6.57 -8.90
N MET A 58 9.69 -6.92 -8.22
CA MET A 58 9.56 -8.15 -7.44
C MET A 58 8.28 -8.92 -7.84
N PRO A 59 8.11 -9.27 -9.13
CA PRO A 59 6.88 -9.94 -9.58
C PRO A 59 6.71 -11.29 -8.89
N GLY A 60 5.53 -11.52 -8.32
CA GLY A 60 5.19 -12.76 -7.61
C GLY A 60 6.04 -13.04 -6.36
N PHE A 61 6.81 -12.06 -5.87
CA PHE A 61 7.77 -12.30 -4.78
C PHE A 61 7.09 -12.71 -3.47
N LEU A 62 5.89 -12.18 -3.20
CA LEU A 62 5.09 -12.56 -2.05
C LEU A 62 4.13 -13.74 -2.34
N GLY A 63 4.22 -14.35 -3.53
CA GLY A 63 3.24 -15.32 -4.01
C GLY A 63 1.87 -14.71 -4.26
N GLU A 64 0.85 -15.57 -4.35
CA GLU A 64 -0.55 -15.14 -4.38
C GLU A 64 -1.00 -14.80 -2.96
N LEU A 65 -1.31 -13.51 -2.74
CA LEU A 65 -1.69 -12.99 -1.42
C LEU A 65 -3.18 -13.16 -1.11
N GLU A 66 -4.01 -12.98 -2.13
CA GLU A 66 -5.45 -13.17 -2.10
C GLU A 66 -5.94 -13.43 -3.54
N SER A 67 -7.08 -14.12 -3.67
CA SER A 67 -7.68 -14.31 -4.99
C SER A 67 -8.23 -12.98 -5.53
N PRO A 68 -8.28 -12.80 -6.86
CA PRO A 68 -8.90 -11.62 -7.47
C PRO A 68 -10.35 -11.38 -7.00
N ASP A 69 -11.11 -12.45 -6.75
CA ASP A 69 -12.49 -12.37 -6.28
C ASP A 69 -12.57 -11.87 -4.84
N ALA A 70 -11.67 -12.31 -3.95
CA ALA A 70 -11.61 -11.82 -2.58
C ALA A 70 -11.24 -10.33 -2.53
N SER A 71 -10.28 -9.92 -3.38
CA SER A 71 -9.89 -8.51 -3.52
C SER A 71 -11.06 -7.65 -4.03
N ARG A 72 -11.80 -8.16 -5.03
CA ARG A 72 -12.99 -7.51 -5.58
C ARG A 72 -14.11 -7.38 -4.56
N ALA A 73 -14.44 -8.45 -3.84
CA ALA A 73 -15.49 -8.43 -2.81
C ALA A 73 -15.19 -7.41 -1.69
N ARG A 74 -13.91 -7.30 -1.30
CA ARG A 74 -13.46 -6.28 -0.36
C ARG A 74 -13.62 -4.87 -0.91
N TYR A 75 -13.24 -4.65 -2.17
CA TYR A 75 -13.46 -3.37 -2.84
C TYR A 75 -14.95 -3.00 -2.89
N GLU A 76 -15.83 -3.93 -3.27
CA GLU A 76 -17.28 -3.70 -3.34
C GLU A 76 -17.86 -3.36 -1.97
N THR A 77 -17.38 -4.03 -0.91
CA THR A 77 -17.74 -3.69 0.47
C THR A 77 -17.35 -2.25 0.81
N LEU A 78 -16.10 -1.86 0.51
CA LEU A 78 -15.59 -0.51 0.77
C LEU A 78 -16.28 0.56 -0.09
N ALA A 79 -16.64 0.26 -1.33
CA ALA A 79 -17.30 1.18 -2.24
C ALA A 79 -18.78 1.46 -1.85
N GLY A 80 -19.37 0.60 -1.01
CA GLY A 80 -20.73 0.75 -0.51
C GLY A 80 -20.91 1.90 0.49
N THR A 81 -22.17 2.21 0.79
CA THR A 81 -22.52 3.17 1.84
C THR A 81 -22.05 2.66 3.19
N LYS A 82 -21.26 3.47 3.92
CA LYS A 82 -20.62 3.06 5.18
C LYS A 82 -19.70 1.85 5.02
N GLY A 83 -19.05 1.71 3.87
CA GLY A 83 -18.22 0.58 3.50
C GLY A 83 -17.05 0.31 4.45
N LEU A 84 -16.42 1.36 5.00
CA LEU A 84 -15.37 1.18 6.01
C LEU A 84 -15.93 0.56 7.29
N ARG A 85 -17.07 1.07 7.77
CA ARG A 85 -17.72 0.50 8.96
C ARG A 85 -18.14 -0.95 8.71
N ALA A 86 -18.69 -1.24 7.54
CA ALA A 86 -19.09 -2.60 7.16
C ALA A 86 -17.89 -3.56 7.20
N LEU A 87 -16.76 -3.16 6.59
CA LEU A 87 -15.52 -3.96 6.61
C LEU A 87 -15.05 -4.23 8.04
N LEU A 88 -15.00 -3.20 8.89
CA LEU A 88 -14.56 -3.32 10.28
C LEU A 88 -15.48 -4.24 11.09
N SER A 89 -16.80 -4.07 10.97
CA SER A 89 -17.79 -4.89 11.69
C SER A 89 -17.76 -6.36 11.26
N GLN A 90 -17.60 -6.65 9.96
CA GLN A 90 -17.47 -8.01 9.45
C GLN A 90 -16.22 -8.73 9.98
N ASN A 91 -15.20 -7.98 10.38
CA ASN A 91 -13.94 -8.51 10.89
C ASN A 91 -13.79 -8.31 12.40
N LEU A 92 -14.87 -7.97 13.12
CA LEU A 92 -14.79 -7.64 14.55
C LEU A 92 -14.27 -8.81 15.39
N GLU A 93 -14.69 -10.05 15.09
CA GLU A 93 -14.19 -11.24 15.79
C GLU A 93 -12.67 -11.38 15.64
N ARG A 94 -12.14 -11.09 14.45
CA ARG A 94 -10.70 -11.16 14.16
C ARG A 94 -9.93 -9.99 14.77
N LEU A 95 -10.53 -8.80 14.78
CA LEU A 95 -9.94 -7.60 15.36
C LEU A 95 -9.96 -7.62 16.89
N GLY A 96 -10.95 -8.27 17.50
CA GLY A 96 -11.21 -8.20 18.92
C GLY A 96 -11.87 -6.88 19.35
N GLU A 97 -12.43 -6.87 20.56
CA GLU A 97 -13.15 -5.71 21.11
C GLU A 97 -12.26 -4.47 21.27
N THR A 98 -10.95 -4.67 21.46
CA THR A 98 -9.96 -3.59 21.58
C THR A 98 -9.92 -2.68 20.36
N PHE A 99 -10.26 -3.17 19.18
CA PHE A 99 -10.28 -2.39 17.93
C PHE A 99 -11.69 -2.22 17.35
N ALA A 100 -12.73 -2.38 18.17
CA ALA A 100 -14.10 -2.22 17.73
C ALA A 100 -14.35 -0.83 17.10
N PRO A 101 -15.14 -0.74 16.01
CA PRO A 101 -15.41 0.53 15.34
C PRO A 101 -16.30 1.43 16.20
N GLY A 102 -15.74 2.55 16.67
CA GLY A 102 -16.38 3.57 17.48
C GLY A 102 -17.18 4.60 16.67
N SER A 103 -17.13 5.86 17.09
CA SER A 103 -17.83 6.97 16.43
C SER A 103 -17.17 7.39 15.11
N ASN A 104 -17.95 8.09 14.28
CA ASN A 104 -17.41 8.79 13.12
C ASN A 104 -16.60 10.00 13.58
N MET A 105 -15.49 10.26 12.89
CA MET A 105 -14.61 11.40 13.11
C MET A 105 -14.78 12.43 12.00
N HIS A 106 -14.29 13.64 12.24
CA HIS A 106 -14.26 14.69 11.22
C HIS A 106 -13.33 14.30 10.05
N LEU A 107 -13.82 14.54 8.84
CA LEU A 107 -13.10 14.31 7.59
C LEU A 107 -12.16 15.49 7.34
N ALA A 108 -10.89 15.24 7.04
CA ALA A 108 -9.93 16.31 6.80
C ALA A 108 -10.08 16.94 5.41
N ASP A 109 -10.58 16.16 4.45
CA ASP A 109 -10.83 16.59 3.08
C ASP A 109 -12.19 16.02 2.62
N GLU A 110 -13.28 16.74 2.86
CA GLU A 110 -14.65 16.30 2.51
C GLU A 110 -14.86 16.05 1.01
N SER A 111 -13.95 16.54 0.15
CA SER A 111 -14.03 16.31 -1.29
C SER A 111 -13.56 14.91 -1.71
N ARG A 112 -12.78 14.23 -0.86
CA ARG A 112 -12.17 12.92 -1.15
C ARG A 112 -12.37 11.90 -0.04
N ASP A 113 -12.31 12.31 1.22
CA ASP A 113 -12.53 11.43 2.35
C ASP A 113 -14.01 11.00 2.36
N LEU A 114 -14.23 9.69 2.45
CA LEU A 114 -15.56 9.10 2.44
C LEU A 114 -16.01 8.77 3.86
N GLU A 115 -15.10 8.21 4.66
CA GLU A 115 -15.36 7.85 6.05
C GLU A 115 -14.09 7.95 6.87
N ARG A 116 -14.24 8.37 8.13
CA ARG A 116 -13.19 8.27 9.15
C ARG A 116 -13.82 7.79 10.44
N ILE A 117 -13.27 6.72 11.02
CA ILE A 117 -13.87 6.01 12.15
C ILE A 117 -12.81 5.85 13.23
N LYS A 118 -13.17 6.20 14.47
CA LYS A 118 -12.36 5.90 15.65
C LYS A 118 -12.36 4.40 15.90
N LEU A 119 -11.20 3.82 16.22
CA LEU A 119 -11.05 2.40 16.56
C LEU A 119 -10.69 2.25 18.02
N GLY A 120 -11.39 1.35 18.71
CA GLY A 120 -11.17 1.09 20.13
C GLY A 120 -11.54 2.27 21.04
N VAL A 121 -11.33 2.05 22.35
CA VAL A 121 -11.58 3.07 23.37
C VAL A 121 -10.36 3.95 23.62
N ASP A 122 -9.16 3.37 23.50
CA ASP A 122 -7.88 3.98 23.87
C ASP A 122 -7.00 4.33 22.66
N HIS A 123 -5.87 5.00 22.93
CA HIS A 123 -4.78 5.27 21.99
C HIS A 123 -5.08 6.16 20.77
N ASP A 124 -6.29 6.70 20.63
CA ASP A 124 -6.69 7.61 19.53
C ASP A 124 -6.46 7.01 18.14
N LEU A 125 -6.74 5.72 17.99
CA LEU A 125 -6.60 5.00 16.74
C LEU A 125 -7.75 5.33 15.79
N TRP A 126 -7.47 5.35 14.49
CA TRP A 126 -8.49 5.58 13.49
C TRP A 126 -8.22 4.84 12.17
N ALA A 127 -9.30 4.52 11.46
CA ALA A 127 -9.27 4.12 10.07
C ALA A 127 -9.94 5.20 9.21
N LYS A 128 -9.43 5.40 7.99
CA LYS A 128 -9.97 6.34 7.02
C LYS A 128 -10.08 5.70 5.65
N LEU A 129 -11.22 5.90 5.00
CA LEU A 129 -11.48 5.56 3.62
C LEU A 129 -11.64 6.84 2.82
N GLY A 130 -10.94 6.96 1.70
CA GLY A 130 -11.05 8.12 0.80
C GLY A 130 -10.80 7.76 -0.66
N ARG A 131 -11.09 8.68 -1.56
CA ARG A 131 -10.74 8.61 -2.98
C ARG A 131 -9.33 9.11 -3.22
N LEU A 132 -8.70 8.63 -4.29
CA LEU A 132 -7.34 9.07 -4.67
C LEU A 132 -7.33 10.46 -5.31
N SER A 133 -8.36 10.79 -6.09
CA SER A 133 -8.55 12.10 -6.69
C SER A 133 -10.01 12.58 -6.56
N ASN A 134 -10.22 13.83 -6.96
CA ASN A 134 -11.54 14.47 -7.06
C ASN A 134 -12.18 14.30 -8.46
N HIS A 135 -11.60 13.47 -9.32
CA HIS A 135 -12.13 13.26 -10.66
C HIS A 135 -13.43 12.45 -10.59
N LYS A 136 -14.45 12.90 -11.33
CA LYS A 136 -15.80 12.31 -11.28
C LYS A 136 -15.87 10.81 -11.60
N ASN A 137 -14.95 10.31 -12.42
CA ASN A 137 -14.90 8.89 -12.79
C ASN A 137 -13.87 8.09 -11.96
N ASP A 138 -13.16 8.73 -11.02
CA ASP A 138 -12.21 8.00 -10.17
C ASP A 138 -12.95 7.18 -9.12
N ALA A 139 -13.02 5.87 -9.36
CA ALA A 139 -13.58 4.91 -8.43
C ALA A 139 -12.52 4.33 -7.48
N SER A 140 -11.28 4.83 -7.52
CA SER A 140 -10.21 4.29 -6.69
C SER A 140 -10.42 4.63 -5.22
N LEU A 141 -10.07 3.68 -4.36
CA LEU A 141 -10.19 3.84 -2.91
C LEU A 141 -8.82 3.75 -2.25
N ARG A 142 -8.65 4.50 -1.18
CA ARG A 142 -7.49 4.48 -0.29
C ARG A 142 -7.99 4.22 1.13
N LEU A 143 -7.57 3.09 1.69
CA LEU A 143 -7.81 2.73 3.07
C LEU A 143 -6.53 2.99 3.86
N ARG A 144 -6.61 3.76 4.94
CA ARG A 144 -5.48 4.10 5.80
C ARG A 144 -5.82 3.79 7.26
N PHE A 145 -4.85 3.24 7.99
CA PHE A 145 -4.88 3.07 9.44
C PHE A 145 -3.83 3.95 10.09
N SER A 146 -4.17 4.61 11.19
CA SER A 146 -3.29 5.55 11.87
C SER A 146 -3.79 5.87 13.28
N PHE A 147 -3.18 6.86 13.92
CA PHE A 147 -3.54 7.36 15.24
C PHE A 147 -3.32 8.87 15.33
N GLY A 148 -3.87 9.50 16.36
CA GLY A 148 -3.63 10.91 16.63
C GLY A 148 -4.26 11.83 15.59
N LYS A 149 -3.65 13.00 15.43
CA LYS A 149 -4.02 13.99 14.43
C LYS A 149 -3.36 13.67 13.09
N GLU A 150 -4.18 13.57 12.06
CA GLU A 150 -3.72 13.37 10.69
C GLU A 150 -2.71 14.47 10.29
N ARG A 151 -1.62 14.07 9.63
CA ARG A 151 -0.49 14.92 9.20
C ARG A 151 0.47 15.35 10.31
N GLU A 152 -0.05 15.69 11.50
CA GLU A 152 0.80 16.10 12.63
C GLU A 152 1.53 14.89 13.25
N ASP A 153 0.82 13.77 13.42
CA ASP A 153 1.34 12.59 14.13
C ASP A 153 1.87 11.48 13.20
N ASP A 154 1.90 11.72 11.87
CA ASP A 154 2.31 10.72 10.89
C ASP A 154 3.78 10.27 11.09
N ALA A 155 4.64 11.16 11.58
CA ALA A 155 6.05 10.92 11.91
C ALA A 155 6.30 10.71 13.43
N SER A 156 5.27 10.40 14.20
CA SER A 156 5.38 10.24 15.66
C SER A 156 6.38 9.14 16.05
N ARG A 157 7.08 9.35 17.18
CA ARG A 157 7.99 8.37 17.80
C ARG A 157 7.28 7.34 18.69
N ASP A 158 5.95 7.35 18.71
CA ASP A 158 5.14 6.45 19.55
C ASP A 158 5.09 5.02 18.96
N ILE A 159 6.08 4.21 19.35
CA ILE A 159 6.22 2.82 18.90
C ILE A 159 5.00 1.97 19.28
N VAL A 160 4.37 2.23 20.44
CA VAL A 160 3.23 1.43 20.91
C VAL A 160 2.06 1.61 19.96
N ARG A 161 1.71 2.86 19.63
CA ARG A 161 0.60 3.13 18.70
C ARG A 161 0.90 2.66 17.27
N HIS A 162 2.14 2.75 16.80
CA HIS A 162 2.52 2.19 15.50
C HIS A 162 2.33 0.68 15.44
N ARG A 163 2.63 -0.04 16.52
CA ARG A 163 2.39 -1.49 16.62
C ARG A 163 0.89 -1.82 16.59
N LEU A 164 0.07 -1.07 17.32
CA LEU A 164 -1.39 -1.25 17.31
C LEU A 164 -1.99 -1.02 15.91
N VAL A 165 -1.55 0.04 15.21
CA VAL A 165 -1.96 0.30 13.82
C VAL A 165 -1.54 -0.83 12.88
N THR A 166 -0.35 -1.38 13.08
CA THR A 166 0.15 -2.53 12.31
C THR A 166 -0.68 -3.78 12.54
N GLU A 167 -1.03 -4.07 13.80
CA GLU A 167 -1.87 -5.21 14.16
C GLU A 167 -3.26 -5.15 13.51
N ILE A 168 -3.89 -3.97 13.50
CA ILE A 168 -5.17 -3.76 12.81
C ILE A 168 -5.01 -4.01 11.30
N ALA A 169 -3.97 -3.44 10.70
CA ALA A 169 -3.73 -3.57 9.26
C ALA A 169 -3.45 -5.02 8.85
N GLU A 170 -2.62 -5.76 9.59
CA GLU A 170 -2.30 -7.16 9.32
C GLU A 170 -3.49 -8.11 9.59
N SER A 171 -4.40 -7.70 10.47
CA SER A 171 -5.66 -8.39 10.71
C SER A 171 -6.62 -8.23 9.54
N LEU A 172 -6.60 -7.09 8.85
CA LEU A 172 -7.53 -6.85 7.75
C LEU A 172 -6.92 -7.18 6.39
N LEU A 173 -5.65 -6.91 6.16
CA LEU A 173 -5.02 -6.89 4.85
C LEU A 173 -4.01 -8.06 4.69
N PRO A 174 -4.26 -9.03 3.81
CA PRO A 174 -3.36 -10.16 3.58
C PRO A 174 -1.95 -9.72 3.17
N GLY A 175 -1.84 -8.69 2.33
CA GLY A 175 -0.55 -8.17 1.88
C GLY A 175 0.31 -7.57 3.00
N ALA A 176 -0.30 -6.89 3.97
CA ALA A 176 0.43 -6.34 5.12
C ALA A 176 1.07 -7.48 5.94
N ARG A 177 0.26 -8.51 6.25
CA ARG A 177 0.74 -9.68 6.97
C ARG A 177 1.82 -10.44 6.20
N ALA A 178 1.63 -10.65 4.90
CA ALA A 178 2.58 -11.38 4.07
C ALA A 178 3.94 -10.68 3.97
N MET A 179 3.98 -9.34 3.91
CA MET A 179 5.24 -8.60 3.94
C MET A 179 6.01 -8.83 5.24
N ARG A 180 5.32 -8.82 6.39
CA ARG A 180 5.93 -9.11 7.70
C ARG A 180 6.48 -10.53 7.75
N ASP A 181 5.69 -11.51 7.28
CA ASP A 181 6.01 -12.93 7.37
C ASP A 181 7.08 -13.36 6.33
N HIS A 182 7.36 -12.52 5.32
CA HIS A 182 8.34 -12.82 4.27
C HIS A 182 9.78 -12.58 4.74
N GLY A 183 10.37 -13.59 5.37
CA GLY A 183 11.69 -13.49 6.01
C GLY A 183 12.84 -13.03 5.10
N GLU A 184 12.81 -13.35 3.79
CA GLU A 184 13.82 -12.83 2.86
C GLU A 184 13.69 -11.31 2.63
N LEU A 185 12.45 -10.82 2.53
CA LEU A 185 12.18 -9.40 2.31
C LEU A 185 12.59 -8.60 3.53
N ALA A 186 12.18 -9.08 4.71
CA ALA A 186 12.55 -8.48 5.99
C ALA A 186 14.07 -8.39 6.16
N ARG A 187 14.82 -9.47 5.87
CA ARG A 187 16.29 -9.45 5.95
C ARG A 187 16.93 -8.44 4.99
N ARG A 188 16.40 -8.32 3.77
CA ARG A 188 16.91 -7.36 2.78
C ARG A 188 16.67 -5.92 3.24
N TRP A 189 15.44 -5.60 3.63
CA TRP A 189 15.10 -4.26 4.15
C TRP A 189 15.94 -3.88 5.35
N GLN A 190 16.10 -4.79 6.33
CA GLN A 190 16.93 -4.52 7.51
C GLN A 190 18.39 -4.23 7.16
N ARG A 191 18.93 -4.94 6.17
CA ARG A 191 20.30 -4.69 5.65
C ARG A 191 20.39 -3.31 5.01
N TRP A 192 19.45 -2.98 4.14
CA TRP A 192 19.39 -1.72 3.40
C TRP A 192 19.23 -0.49 4.28
N VAL A 193 18.43 -0.60 5.35
CA VAL A 193 18.22 0.50 6.31
C VAL A 193 19.21 0.47 7.47
N GLY A 194 20.04 -0.58 7.60
CA GLY A 194 21.03 -0.74 8.65
C GLY A 194 20.44 -0.99 10.06
N GLY A 195 19.24 -1.56 10.16
CA GLY A 195 18.57 -1.75 11.45
C GLY A 195 17.26 -2.51 11.38
N THR A 196 16.61 -2.69 12.53
CA THR A 196 15.28 -3.31 12.59
C THR A 196 14.23 -2.38 12.01
N MET A 197 13.61 -2.81 10.91
CA MET A 197 12.47 -2.10 10.33
C MET A 197 11.19 -2.40 11.11
N LEU A 198 10.44 -1.35 11.43
CA LEU A 198 9.07 -1.44 11.89
C LEU A 198 8.19 -0.80 10.81
N PRO A 199 7.38 -1.57 10.07
CA PRO A 199 6.37 -0.99 9.19
C PRO A 199 5.42 -0.12 10.02
N THR A 200 5.10 1.07 9.52
CA THR A 200 4.20 2.01 10.18
C THR A 200 3.16 2.49 9.17
N GLN A 201 2.01 2.97 9.67
CA GLN A 201 1.04 3.72 8.86
C GLN A 201 0.60 2.99 7.58
N HIS A 202 0.02 1.80 7.73
CA HIS A 202 -0.39 0.97 6.59
C HIS A 202 -1.47 1.67 5.73
N ILE A 203 -1.25 1.66 4.41
CA ILE A 203 -2.17 2.17 3.41
C ILE A 203 -2.43 1.07 2.37
N ALA A 204 -3.71 0.80 2.07
CA ALA A 204 -4.13 -0.04 0.97
C ALA A 204 -4.77 0.82 -0.14
N TYR A 205 -4.37 0.53 -1.37
CA TYR A 205 -4.87 1.19 -2.58
C TYR A 205 -5.67 0.20 -3.41
N PHE A 206 -6.91 0.57 -3.71
CA PHE A 206 -7.77 -0.14 -4.64
C PHE A 206 -7.87 0.73 -5.89
N ASN A 207 -6.92 0.54 -6.82
CA ASN A 207 -6.85 1.35 -8.02
C ASN A 207 -7.93 0.94 -9.03
N ALA A 208 -8.62 1.93 -9.58
CA ALA A 208 -9.60 1.75 -10.64
C ALA A 208 -9.18 2.54 -11.89
N PRO A 209 -9.73 2.21 -13.08
CA PRO A 209 -9.57 3.03 -14.27
C PRO A 209 -9.94 4.51 -14.02
N ASP A 210 -9.33 5.41 -14.80
CA ASP A 210 -9.45 6.87 -14.65
C ASP A 210 -9.02 7.44 -13.29
N GLY A 211 -8.53 6.62 -12.38
CA GLY A 211 -8.12 7.03 -11.05
C GLY A 211 -6.66 7.43 -10.90
N GLY A 212 -6.23 7.51 -9.66
CA GLY A 212 -4.83 7.68 -9.27
C GLY A 212 -4.59 8.96 -8.49
N ALA A 213 -3.52 8.92 -7.70
CA ALA A 213 -3.22 10.00 -6.76
C ALA A 213 -2.93 11.33 -7.47
N LEU A 214 -3.18 12.41 -6.73
CA LEU A 214 -2.67 13.74 -7.07
C LEU A 214 -1.13 13.72 -7.04
N TRP A 215 -0.48 14.64 -7.74
CA TRP A 215 0.97 14.76 -7.66
C TRP A 215 1.40 15.14 -6.23
N HIS A 216 2.09 14.24 -5.54
CA HIS A 216 2.60 14.45 -4.19
C HIS A 216 3.86 13.62 -3.95
N HIS A 217 4.62 14.00 -2.94
CA HIS A 217 5.67 13.20 -2.34
C HIS A 217 5.17 12.80 -0.96
N ASP A 218 5.09 11.50 -0.69
CA ASP A 218 4.90 10.98 0.66
C ASP A 218 6.15 11.30 1.49
N ALA A 219 6.10 12.40 2.24
CA ALA A 219 7.12 12.79 3.19
C ALA A 219 6.49 12.84 4.59
N PHE A 220 7.19 12.28 5.57
CA PHE A 220 6.83 12.24 6.98
C PHE A 220 7.82 13.08 7.78
#